data_AF-A0A376L2P9-F1
#
_entry.id   AF-A0A376L2P9-F1
#
_cell.length_a   1.000
_cell.length_b   1.000
_cell.length_c   1.000
_cell.angle_alpha   90.00
_cell.angle_beta   90.00
_cell.angle_gamma   90.00
#
_symmetry.space_group_name_H-M   'P 1'
#
loop_
_entity.id
_entity.type
_entity.pdbx_description
1 polymer ?
#
loop_
_entity_poly.entity_id
_entity_poly.type
_entity_poly.pdbx_seq_one_letter_code
_entity_poly.pdbx_strand_id
1 'polypeptide(L)' 'MKGTIFAVALNHRSQLDAWQEAFQQSPYKAPPKTAVWFIKPRNTVIGCGEPISLSTG' A
#
# COMPACT_ATOMS: atom_id res chain seq x y z
N MET A 1 12.55 -9.82 -12.31
CA MET A 1 11.28 -10.57 -12.49
C MET A 1 10.41 -9.81 -13.50
N LYS A 2 9.62 -10.49 -14.36
CA LYS A 2 8.76 -9.85 -15.40
C LYS A 2 7.24 -10.02 -15.16
N GLY A 3 6.83 -10.49 -13.98
CA GLY A 3 5.42 -10.72 -13.64
C GLY A 3 4.73 -9.49 -13.04
N THR A 4 3.40 -9.56 -12.93
CA THR A 4 2.60 -8.57 -12.19
C THR A 4 2.97 -8.60 -10.71
N ILE A 5 3.25 -7.42 -10.15
CA ILE A 5 3.60 -7.27 -8.74
C ILE A 5 2.36 -6.92 -7.93
N PHE A 6 1.86 -7.90 -7.18
CA PHE A 6 0.78 -7.74 -6.20
C PHE A 6 1.34 -7.38 -4.83
N ALA A 7 0.63 -6.52 -4.11
CA ALA A 7 0.97 -6.14 -2.76
C ALA A 7 -0.30 -5.90 -1.93
N VAL A 8 -0.15 -5.90 -0.61
CA VAL A 8 -1.23 -5.71 0.36
C VAL A 8 -0.92 -4.52 1.26
N ALA A 9 -1.87 -3.61 1.39
CA ALA A 9 -1.83 -2.50 2.33
C ALA A 9 -2.53 -2.89 3.64
N LEU A 10 -2.27 -2.13 4.72
CA LEU A 10 -2.91 -2.33 6.03
C LEU A 10 -2.70 -3.75 6.62
N ASN A 11 -1.59 -4.41 6.32
CA ASN A 11 -1.30 -5.79 6.75
C ASN A 11 -0.40 -5.87 8.00
N HIS A 12 0.02 -4.73 8.55
CA HIS A 12 0.81 -4.69 9.78
C HIS A 12 -0.06 -4.25 10.96
N ARG A 13 0.01 -4.98 12.08
CA ARG A 13 -0.86 -4.73 13.26
C ARG A 13 -0.73 -3.31 13.79
N SER A 14 0.50 -2.80 13.95
CA SER A 14 0.68 -1.44 14.46
C SER A 14 0.06 -0.36 13.56
N GLN A 15 -0.06 -0.62 12.25
CA GLN A 15 -0.72 0.31 11.34
C GLN A 15 -2.24 0.23 11.51
N LEU A 16 -2.80 -0.96 11.74
CA LEU A 16 -4.21 -1.13 12.06
C LEU A 16 -4.56 -0.45 13.39
N ASP A 17 -3.73 -0.63 14.41
CA ASP A 17 -3.92 -0.01 15.73
C ASP A 17 -3.87 1.52 15.62
N ALA A 18 -2.87 2.06 14.91
CA ALA A 18 -2.72 3.51 14.72
C ALA A 18 -3.89 4.14 13.93
N TRP A 19 -4.56 3.38 13.07
CA TRP A 19 -5.66 3.86 12.24
C TRP A 19 -7.05 3.45 12.75
N GLN A 20 -7.12 2.76 13.89
CA GLN A 20 -8.34 2.10 14.35
C GLN A 20 -9.52 3.08 14.48
N GLU A 21 -9.31 4.25 15.09
CA GLU A 21 -10.34 5.26 15.25
C GLU A 21 -10.75 5.87 13.90
N ALA A 22 -9.77 6.19 13.06
CA ALA A 22 -10.03 6.75 11.74
C ALA A 22 -10.90 5.82 10.88
N PHE A 23 -10.69 4.50 10.96
CA PHE A 23 -11.49 3.53 10.22
C PHE A 23 -12.98 3.50 10.61
N GLN A 24 -13.35 3.96 11.80
CA GLN A 24 -14.76 4.05 12.22
C GLN A 24 -15.45 5.31 11.69
N GLN A 25 -14.67 6.34 11.31
CA GLN A 25 -15.20 7.60 10.80
C GLN A 25 -15.43 7.55 9.28
N SER A 26 -16.22 8.50 8.77
CA SER A 26 -16.32 8.68 7.32
C SER A 26 -14.95 9.15 6.76
N PRO A 27 -14.53 8.67 5.57
CA PRO A 27 -15.29 7.88 4.59
C PRO A 27 -15.27 6.35 4.82
N TYR A 28 -14.49 5.84 5.77
CA TYR A 28 -14.21 4.41 5.94
C TYR A 28 -15.36 3.63 6.59
N LYS A 29 -15.99 4.18 7.64
CA LYS A 29 -17.15 3.67 8.39
C LYS A 29 -16.96 2.33 9.13
N ALA A 30 -16.02 1.49 8.70
CA ALA A 30 -15.59 0.29 9.41
C ALA A 30 -14.16 -0.11 8.96
N PRO A 31 -13.41 -0.86 9.80
CA PRO A 31 -12.13 -1.43 9.40
C PRO A 31 -12.25 -2.39 8.19
N PRO A 32 -11.16 -2.58 7.42
CA PRO A 32 -11.15 -3.53 6.30
C PRO A 32 -11.52 -4.94 6.75
N LYS A 33 -12.51 -5.54 6.07
CA LYS A 33 -12.96 -6.93 6.34
C LYS A 33 -12.18 -7.97 5.56
N THR A 34 -11.50 -7.55 4.50
CA THR A 34 -10.70 -8.39 3.60
C THR A 34 -9.40 -7.66 3.27
N ALA A 35 -8.45 -8.36 2.65
CA ALA A 35 -7.17 -7.78 2.28
C ALA A 35 -7.34 -6.57 1.34
N VAL A 36 -6.59 -5.50 1.63
CA VAL A 36 -6.56 -4.28 0.80
C VAL A 36 -5.45 -4.43 -0.24
N TRP A 37 -5.83 -4.83 -1.45
CA TRP A 37 -4.88 -5.12 -2.53
C TRP A 37 -4.47 -3.88 -3.32
N PHE A 38 -3.23 -3.88 -3.80
CA PHE A 38 -2.76 -2.94 -4.81
C PHE A 38 -1.71 -3.57 -5.74
N ILE A 39 -1.50 -2.94 -6.89
CA ILE A 39 -0.54 -3.38 -7.91
C ILE A 39 0.56 -2.33 -8.03
N LYS A 40 1.81 -2.79 -8.15
CA LYS A 40 2.93 -1.95 -8.57
C LYS A 40 3.04 -2.04 -10.10
N PRO A 41 2.65 -1.01 -10.87
CA PRO A 41 2.69 -1.08 -12.33
C PRO A 41 4.13 -1.15 -12.83
N ARG A 42 4.29 -1.60 -14.08
CA ARG A 42 5.59 -1.91 -14.68
C ARG A 42 6.63 -0.80 -14.54
N ASN A 43 6.23 0.47 -14.66
CA ASN A 43 7.13 1.63 -14.56
C ASN A 43 7.69 1.87 -13.14
N THR A 44 7.19 1.17 -12.13
CA THR A 44 7.64 1.31 -10.72
C THR A 44 8.56 0.19 -10.25
N VAL A 45 8.80 -0.81 -11.09
CA VAL A 45 9.62 -1.98 -10.76
C VAL A 45 11.04 -1.71 -11.23
N ILE A 46 11.96 -1.54 -10.28
CA ILE A 46 13.39 -1.30 -10.51
C ILE A 46 14.22 -2.37 -9.79
N GLY A 47 15.43 -2.66 -10.27
CA GLY A 47 16.36 -3.60 -9.68
C GLY A 47 17.08 -3.08 -8.42
N CYS A 48 17.85 -3.96 -7.77
CA CYS A 48 18.74 -3.55 -6.70
C CYS A 48 19.83 -2.61 -7.25
N GLY A 49 20.07 -1.48 -6.57
CA GLY A 49 21.05 -0.47 -6.99
C GLY A 49 20.56 0.51 -8.06
N GLU A 50 19.36 0.33 -8.61
CA GLU A 50 18.74 1.33 -9.50
C GLU A 50 18.21 2.52 -8.69
N PRO A 51 18.30 3.75 -9.22
CA PRO A 51 17.88 4.95 -8.52
C PRO A 51 16.35 5.04 -8.39
N ILE A 52 15.88 5.50 -7.22
CA ILE A 52 14.48 5.91 -7.04
C ILE A 52 14.35 7.36 -7.51
N SER A 53 13.64 7.59 -8.62
CA SER A 53 13.41 8.94 -9.13
C SER A 53 12.54 9.77 -8.18
N LEU A 54 13.04 10.93 -7.75
CA LEU A 54 12.31 11.89 -6.94
C LEU A 54 11.50 12.84 -7.84
N SER A 55 10.22 13.03 -7.55
CA SER A 55 9.39 14.04 -8.23
C SER A 55 9.67 15.43 -7.64
N THR A 56 9.84 16.44 -8.50
CA THR A 56 10.15 17.82 -8.10
C THR A 56 8.94 18.75 -8.00
N GLY A 57 7.73 18.26 -8.28
CA GLY A 57 6.53 19.08 -8.38
C GLY A 57 6.43 19.85 -9.69
#